data_AF-A0A961NGR2-F1
#
_entry.id   AF-A0A961NGR2-F1
#
_cell.length_a   1.000
_cell.length_b   1.000
_cell.length_c   1.000
_cell.angle_alpha   90.00
_cell.angle_beta   90.00
_cell.angle_gamma   90.00
#
_symmetry.space_group_name_H-M   'P 1'
#
loop_
_entity.id
_entity.type
_entity.pdbx_description
1 polymer ?
#
loop_
_entity_poly.entity_id
_entity_poly.type
_entity_poly.pdbx_seq_one_letter_code
_entity_poly.pdbx_strand_id
1 'polypeptide(L)'
;MALTERGSGWEWLQSWWILLTLPMGLTSGFGFIYAGIRAGRKAWVIIGIIYAALIYVPAFWLLKPDESGPYDSILGFMFFGIWIISIIHALIIRKSFILNLDARLKVGQKDLERQKTEIALQHDISDNRIDEALIRFNKDDVTVKMCGMIFSAMPFAPDFRFYFNLKGAAERYGATPEQYERARKLAHDDDVISALKVASALDTADSGIGIFTGAKNIYDHMKEKEGRRTFEADPQQAADAGLKLLGMAYMISQLFPGGIIDKSRTFFDLKAGKELAVYYAAAEIALPFTDNLLEAGGNWMEQLWQRTGDDNESKFMQFMGEGPLARAKPIMESIKSQIDSFLAQARMYTDPLLKKAQAFAPTVMNAADSITGGAATAIDFLPAWRFLGARLAAEACVYRAMHPEAEQQGGR
;
A
#
# COMPACT_ATOMS: atom_id res chain seq x y z
N MET A 1 6.26 22.21 -25.23
CA MET A 1 5.55 21.16 -24.47
C MET A 1 6.03 21.25 -23.02
N ALA A 2 5.13 21.30 -22.05
CA ALA A 2 5.51 21.28 -20.63
C ALA A 2 6.05 19.88 -20.26
N LEU A 3 7.07 19.83 -19.42
CA LEU A 3 7.64 18.60 -18.87
C LEU A 3 6.82 18.10 -17.67
N THR A 4 6.06 18.97 -17.02
CA THR A 4 5.28 18.69 -15.81
C THR A 4 3.84 19.21 -15.94
N GLU A 5 2.95 18.67 -15.11
CA GLU A 5 1.55 19.11 -15.00
C GLU A 5 1.42 20.57 -14.50
N ARG A 6 2.49 21.14 -13.92
CA ARG A 6 2.53 22.51 -13.40
C ARG A 6 2.73 23.59 -14.48
N GLY A 7 2.96 23.17 -15.73
CA GLY A 7 3.07 24.05 -16.89
C GLY A 7 4.44 24.71 -17.06
N SER A 8 4.71 25.23 -18.26
CA SER A 8 6.02 25.76 -18.66
C SER A 8 6.47 27.00 -17.88
N GLY A 9 5.54 27.84 -17.44
CA GLY A 9 5.85 29.04 -16.64
C GLY A 9 6.49 28.70 -15.30
N TRP A 10 5.92 27.71 -14.60
CA TRP A 10 6.49 27.20 -13.34
C TRP A 10 7.87 26.59 -13.55
N GLU A 11 8.07 25.83 -14.63
CA GLU A 11 9.37 25.22 -14.96
C GLU A 11 10.47 26.25 -15.17
N TRP A 12 10.17 27.36 -15.86
CA TRP A 12 11.12 28.44 -16.03
C TRP A 12 11.39 29.19 -14.72
N LEU A 13 10.35 29.48 -13.93
CA LEU A 13 10.50 30.14 -12.63
C LEU A 13 11.40 29.33 -11.69
N GLN A 14 11.26 27.99 -11.65
CA GLN A 14 12.10 27.14 -10.82
C GLN A 14 13.52 26.94 -11.38
N SER A 15 13.74 27.24 -12.66
CA SER A 15 15.06 27.14 -13.32
C SER A 15 15.92 28.40 -13.16
N TRP A 16 15.55 29.35 -12.29
CA TRP A 16 16.29 30.60 -12.10
C TRP A 16 17.76 30.41 -11.73
N TRP A 17 18.11 29.27 -11.10
CA TRP A 17 19.48 28.92 -10.72
C TRP A 17 20.44 28.83 -11.92
N ILE A 18 19.93 28.62 -13.15
CA ILE A 18 20.75 28.65 -14.37
C ILE A 18 21.37 30.03 -14.58
N LEU A 19 20.69 31.09 -14.14
CA LEU A 19 21.21 32.46 -14.20
C LEU A 19 22.50 32.62 -13.38
N LEU A 20 22.73 31.78 -12.37
CA LEU A 20 23.98 31.75 -11.60
C LEU A 20 25.17 31.23 -12.43
N THR A 21 24.97 30.69 -13.63
CA THR A 21 26.08 30.33 -14.53
C THR A 21 26.55 31.50 -15.42
N LEU A 22 25.75 32.58 -15.51
CA LEU A 22 26.00 33.71 -16.41
C LEU A 22 27.07 34.71 -15.95
N PRO A 23 27.29 34.99 -14.64
CA PRO A 23 28.30 35.95 -14.16
C PRO A 23 29.74 35.46 -14.37
N MET A 24 30.17 35.36 -15.63
CA MET A 24 31.49 34.87 -16.05
C MET A 24 31.87 33.53 -15.38
N GLY A 25 30.89 32.66 -15.13
CA GLY A 25 31.10 31.37 -14.49
C GLY A 25 31.40 31.42 -12.98
N LEU A 26 31.68 32.59 -12.39
CA LEU A 26 32.09 32.73 -10.98
C LEU A 26 31.07 32.09 -10.02
N THR A 27 29.79 32.25 -10.31
CA THR A 27 28.70 31.71 -9.47
C THR A 27 28.18 30.35 -9.94
N SER A 28 28.77 29.75 -10.98
CA SER A 28 28.28 28.49 -11.56
C SER A 28 28.28 27.35 -10.54
N GLY A 29 29.35 27.23 -9.74
CA GLY A 29 29.43 26.24 -8.66
C GLY A 29 28.27 26.33 -7.68
N PHE A 30 27.89 27.55 -7.27
CA PHE A 30 26.73 27.77 -6.40
C PHE A 30 25.40 27.38 -7.07
N GLY A 31 25.26 27.65 -8.37
CA GLY A 31 24.09 27.23 -9.14
C GLY A 31 23.89 25.72 -9.13
N PHE A 32 24.95 24.95 -9.39
CA PHE A 32 24.89 23.48 -9.38
C PHE A 32 24.71 22.90 -7.97
N ILE A 33 25.34 23.49 -6.95
CA ILE A 33 25.13 23.10 -5.54
C ILE A 33 23.67 23.30 -5.15
N TYR A 34 23.11 24.49 -5.39
CA TYR A 34 21.72 24.79 -5.12
C TYR A 34 20.77 23.82 -5.86
N ALA A 35 21.02 23.59 -7.15
CA ALA A 35 20.22 22.67 -7.96
C ALA A 35 20.26 21.23 -7.38
N GLY A 36 21.45 20.77 -6.97
CA GLY A 36 21.66 19.47 -6.36
C GLY A 36 20.95 19.31 -5.03
N ILE A 37 21.04 20.29 -4.13
CA ILE A 37 20.36 20.27 -2.82
C ILE A 37 18.85 20.29 -3.01
N ARG A 38 18.34 21.21 -3.83
CA ARG A 38 16.89 21.41 -4.04
C ARG A 38 16.25 20.21 -4.74
N ALA A 39 16.92 19.61 -5.72
CA ALA A 39 16.41 18.43 -6.43
C ALA A 39 16.82 17.09 -5.79
N GLY A 40 17.64 17.10 -4.72
CA GLY A 40 18.03 15.90 -3.97
C GLY A 40 19.05 15.02 -4.70
N ARG A 41 19.84 15.60 -5.60
CA ARG A 41 20.83 14.90 -6.42
C ARG A 41 22.25 15.26 -5.97
N LYS A 42 22.85 14.39 -5.14
CA LYS A 42 24.22 14.56 -4.61
C LYS A 42 25.27 14.75 -5.71
N ALA A 43 25.11 14.08 -6.86
CA ALA A 43 26.02 14.22 -8.00
C ALA A 43 26.14 15.68 -8.49
N TRP A 44 25.05 16.45 -8.49
CA TRP A 44 25.10 17.85 -8.91
C TRP A 44 25.75 18.76 -7.87
N VAL A 45 25.64 18.41 -6.58
CA VAL A 45 26.41 19.08 -5.52
C VAL A 45 27.90 18.87 -5.74
N ILE A 46 28.33 17.64 -6.03
CA ILE A 46 29.73 17.31 -6.32
C ILE A 46 30.21 18.07 -7.56
N ILE A 47 29.44 18.07 -8.65
CA ILE A 47 29.74 18.84 -9.86
C ILE A 47 29.89 20.33 -9.56
N GLY A 48 29.00 20.90 -8.73
CA GLY A 48 29.10 22.30 -8.33
C GLY A 48 30.35 22.61 -7.50
N ILE A 49 30.77 21.69 -6.61
CA ILE A 49 32.06 21.81 -5.89
C ILE A 49 33.23 21.75 -6.87
N ILE A 50 33.20 20.87 -7.87
CA ILE A 50 34.23 20.79 -8.92
C ILE A 50 34.30 22.09 -9.71
N TYR A 51 33.16 22.63 -10.17
CA TYR A 51 33.15 23.92 -10.87
C TYR A 51 33.67 25.05 -9.99
N ALA A 52 33.29 25.10 -8.72
CA ALA A 52 33.83 26.09 -7.79
C ALA A 52 35.36 25.95 -7.68
N ALA A 53 35.88 24.75 -7.47
CA ALA A 53 37.32 24.53 -7.39
C ALA A 53 38.06 24.93 -8.68
N LEU A 54 37.54 24.53 -9.85
CA LEU A 54 38.14 24.83 -11.15
C LEU A 54 38.14 26.33 -11.49
N ILE A 55 37.29 27.12 -10.85
CA ILE A 55 37.16 28.56 -11.10
C ILE A 55 37.93 29.35 -10.03
N TYR A 56 37.73 29.04 -8.75
CA TYR A 56 38.33 29.81 -7.65
C TYR A 56 39.81 29.49 -7.42
N VAL A 57 40.26 28.25 -7.68
CA VAL A 57 41.69 27.91 -7.51
C VAL A 57 42.54 28.70 -8.53
N PRO A 58 42.28 28.68 -9.85
CA PRO A 58 43.04 29.49 -10.80
C PRO A 58 42.87 31.00 -10.59
N ALA A 59 41.67 31.46 -10.24
CA ALA A 59 41.43 32.88 -9.95
C ALA A 59 42.29 33.39 -8.78
N PHE A 60 42.47 32.57 -7.74
CA PHE A 60 43.35 32.92 -6.61
C PHE A 60 44.82 33.07 -7.03
N TRP A 61 45.29 32.25 -7.97
CA TRP A 61 46.65 32.37 -8.51
C TRP A 61 46.84 33.60 -9.40
N LEU A 62 45.84 33.92 -10.25
CA LEU A 62 45.87 35.09 -11.13
C LEU A 62 45.78 36.43 -10.39
N LEU A 63 45.28 36.45 -9.15
CA LEU A 63 45.18 37.66 -8.33
C LEU A 63 46.49 38.01 -7.59
N LYS A 64 47.57 37.23 -7.77
CA LYS A 64 48.88 37.54 -7.20
C LYS A 64 49.58 38.62 -8.05
N PRO A 65 49.89 39.80 -7.50
CA PRO A 65 50.19 41.01 -8.28
C PRO A 65 51.58 41.05 -8.95
N ASP A 66 52.49 40.11 -8.70
CA ASP A 66 53.91 40.25 -9.06
C ASP A 66 54.48 39.12 -9.95
N GLU A 67 53.63 38.23 -10.47
CA GLU A 67 54.07 37.09 -11.31
C GLU A 67 53.19 36.94 -12.55
N SER A 68 53.36 37.82 -13.55
CA SER A 68 52.79 37.54 -14.88
C SER A 68 53.60 36.43 -15.55
N GLY A 69 53.08 35.21 -15.49
CA GLY A 69 53.74 34.02 -16.00
C GLY A 69 53.37 33.74 -17.46
N PRO A 70 54.15 32.90 -18.18
CA PRO A 70 53.82 32.49 -19.55
C PRO A 70 52.49 31.70 -19.67
N TYR A 71 51.86 31.37 -18.55
CA TYR A 71 50.63 30.58 -18.47
C TYR A 71 49.34 31.40 -18.34
N ASP A 72 49.42 32.73 -18.19
CA ASP A 72 48.25 33.58 -17.91
C ASP A 72 47.20 33.51 -19.03
N SER A 73 47.65 33.53 -20.29
CA SER A 73 46.77 33.37 -21.47
C SER A 73 46.08 32.01 -21.49
N ILE A 74 46.80 30.94 -21.11
CA ILE A 74 46.25 29.57 -21.08
C ILE A 74 45.18 29.45 -20.00
N LEU A 75 45.42 30.01 -18.81
CA LEU A 75 44.44 30.04 -17.72
C LEU A 75 43.19 30.87 -18.09
N GLY A 76 43.36 31.98 -18.80
CA GLY A 76 42.26 32.79 -19.32
C GLY A 76 41.36 32.02 -20.30
N PHE A 77 41.95 31.32 -21.29
CA PHE A 77 41.18 30.49 -22.22
C PHE A 77 40.49 29.32 -21.52
N MET A 78 41.15 28.68 -20.56
CA MET A 78 40.56 27.61 -19.76
C MET A 78 39.36 28.11 -18.95
N PHE A 79 39.47 29.27 -18.31
CA PHE A 79 38.38 29.90 -17.57
C PHE A 79 37.16 30.19 -18.46
N PHE A 80 37.39 30.78 -19.64
CA PHE A 80 36.33 31.04 -20.61
C PHE A 80 35.66 29.75 -21.12
N GLY A 81 36.46 28.71 -21.37
CA GLY A 81 35.96 27.39 -21.73
C GLY A 81 35.08 26.77 -20.64
N ILE A 82 35.55 26.77 -19.39
CA ILE A 82 34.79 26.29 -18.22
C ILE A 82 33.48 27.05 -18.07
N TRP A 83 33.49 28.37 -18.27
CA TRP A 83 32.29 29.18 -18.22
C TRP A 83 31.24 28.73 -19.25
N ILE A 84 31.61 28.60 -20.52
CA ILE A 84 30.70 28.13 -21.57
C ILE A 84 30.19 26.72 -21.27
N ILE A 85 31.09 25.81 -20.87
CA ILE A 85 30.73 24.43 -20.50
C ILE A 85 29.72 24.44 -19.35
N SER A 86 29.88 25.31 -18.36
CA SER A 86 28.97 25.40 -17.22
C SER A 86 27.54 25.82 -17.63
N ILE A 87 27.41 26.74 -18.59
CA ILE A 87 26.12 27.17 -19.14
C ILE A 87 25.44 26.01 -19.88
N ILE A 88 26.18 25.35 -20.78
CA ILE A 88 25.66 24.21 -21.56
C ILE A 88 25.22 23.09 -20.61
N HIS A 89 26.05 22.76 -19.63
CA HIS A 89 25.76 21.73 -18.65
C HIS A 89 24.51 22.07 -17.83
N ALA A 90 24.32 23.33 -17.44
CA ALA A 90 23.12 23.78 -16.74
C ALA A 90 21.85 23.59 -17.58
N LEU A 91 21.90 23.91 -18.88
CA LEU A 91 20.80 23.69 -19.81
C LEU A 91 20.47 22.20 -20.01
N ILE A 92 21.49 21.33 -20.05
CA ILE A 92 21.32 19.87 -20.15
C ILE A 92 20.60 19.34 -18.90
N ILE A 93 21.06 19.71 -17.69
CA ILE A 93 20.49 19.15 -16.47
C ILE A 93 19.12 19.76 -16.11
N ARG A 94 18.74 20.90 -16.71
CA ARG A 94 17.46 21.58 -16.44
C ARG A 94 16.26 20.64 -16.46
N LYS A 95 16.14 19.79 -17.50
CA LYS A 95 15.01 18.86 -17.63
C LYS A 95 14.94 17.89 -16.45
N SER A 96 16.07 17.26 -16.13
CA SER A 96 16.19 16.35 -14.99
C SER A 96 15.96 17.07 -13.66
N PHE A 97 16.43 18.32 -13.52
CA PHE A 97 16.23 19.13 -12.32
C PHE A 97 14.74 19.34 -12.06
N ILE A 98 13.98 19.76 -13.07
CA ILE A 98 12.54 20.00 -12.97
C ILE A 98 11.77 18.74 -12.60
N LEU A 99 12.08 17.60 -13.23
CA LEU A 99 11.41 16.33 -12.93
C LEU A 99 11.70 15.85 -11.50
N ASN A 100 12.96 15.94 -11.05
CA ASN A 100 13.32 15.57 -9.68
C ASN A 100 12.69 16.52 -8.65
N LEU A 101 12.62 17.82 -8.96
CA LEU A 101 11.98 18.80 -8.08
C LEU A 101 10.48 18.53 -7.95
N ASP A 102 9.77 18.31 -9.06
CA ASP A 102 8.33 17.99 -9.02
C ASP A 102 8.07 16.70 -8.24
N ALA A 103 8.87 15.65 -8.47
CA ALA A 103 8.76 14.41 -7.71
C ALA A 103 8.95 14.62 -6.20
N ARG A 104 9.95 15.41 -5.79
CA ARG A 104 10.17 15.73 -4.36
C ARG A 104 9.05 16.57 -3.76
N LEU A 105 8.52 17.54 -4.51
CA LEU A 105 7.38 18.34 -4.05
C LEU A 105 6.13 17.48 -3.89
N LYS A 106 5.87 16.53 -4.81
CA LYS A 106 4.78 15.55 -4.70
C LYS A 106 4.95 14.66 -3.48
N VAL A 107 6.17 14.18 -3.18
CA VAL A 107 6.46 13.43 -1.95
C VAL A 107 6.21 14.29 -0.71
N GLY A 108 6.76 15.51 -0.66
CA GLY A 108 6.55 16.42 0.47
C GLY A 108 5.09 16.81 0.69
N GLN A 109 4.29 16.91 -0.38
CA GLN A 109 2.84 17.08 -0.27
C GLN A 109 2.17 15.87 0.37
N LYS A 110 2.53 14.65 -0.03
CA LYS A 110 1.99 13.42 0.59
C LYS A 110 2.36 13.31 2.07
N ASP A 111 3.61 13.63 2.42
CA ASP A 111 4.07 13.64 3.81
C ASP A 111 3.32 14.69 4.64
N LEU A 112 3.08 15.88 4.08
CA LEU A 112 2.29 16.92 4.72
C LEU A 112 0.83 16.50 4.92
N GLU A 113 0.20 15.91 3.90
CA GLU A 113 -1.18 15.42 4.02
C GLU A 113 -1.29 14.33 5.08
N ARG A 114 -0.30 13.45 5.15
CA ARG A 114 -0.21 12.45 6.21
C ARG A 114 -0.10 13.09 7.59
N GLN A 115 0.81 14.04 7.77
CA GLN A 115 0.94 14.78 9.03
C GLN A 115 -0.37 15.48 9.42
N LYS A 116 -1.09 16.08 8.46
CA LYS A 116 -2.42 16.66 8.73
C LYS A 116 -3.42 15.61 9.21
N THR A 117 -3.48 14.44 8.56
CA THR A 117 -4.37 13.35 8.99
C THR A 117 -3.97 12.81 10.36
N GLU A 118 -2.67 12.66 10.65
CA GLU A 118 -2.17 12.23 11.97
C GLU A 118 -2.51 13.24 13.07
N ILE A 119 -2.32 14.54 12.82
CA ILE A 119 -2.68 15.61 13.75
C ILE A 119 -4.19 15.63 13.98
N ALA A 120 -5.00 15.50 12.91
CA ALA A 120 -6.45 15.43 13.01
C ALA A 120 -6.89 14.24 13.89
N LEU A 121 -6.26 13.07 13.73
CA LEU A 121 -6.52 11.90 14.57
C LEU A 121 -6.10 12.14 16.03
N GLN A 122 -4.92 12.75 16.28
CA GLN A 122 -4.43 13.04 17.63
C GLN A 122 -5.36 13.97 18.42
N HIS A 123 -6.06 14.88 17.73
CA HIS A 123 -7.00 15.81 18.32
C HIS A 123 -8.47 15.33 18.27
N ASP A 124 -8.72 14.09 17.85
CA ASP A 124 -10.08 13.52 17.65
C ASP A 124 -10.96 14.37 16.69
N ILE A 125 -10.30 15.05 15.74
CA ILE A 125 -10.93 15.84 14.65
C ILE A 125 -10.84 15.05 13.33
N SER A 126 -10.82 13.72 13.44
CA SER A 126 -10.80 12.85 12.29
C SER A 126 -12.02 13.13 11.41
N ASP A 127 -11.77 13.25 10.10
CA ASP A 127 -12.84 13.52 9.16
C ASP A 127 -13.74 12.31 8.96
N ASN A 128 -13.17 11.11 8.82
CA ASN A 128 -13.94 9.89 8.59
C ASN A 128 -13.20 8.66 9.14
N ARG A 129 -13.94 7.59 9.44
CA ARG A 129 -13.40 6.36 10.05
C ARG A 129 -12.45 5.57 9.14
N ILE A 130 -12.55 5.75 7.83
CA ILE A 130 -11.64 5.13 6.86
C ILE A 130 -10.23 5.68 7.07
N ASP A 131 -10.11 7.00 7.18
CA ASP A 131 -8.81 7.66 7.41
C ASP A 131 -8.22 7.26 8.76
N GLU A 132 -9.02 7.16 9.83
CA GLU A 132 -8.55 6.65 11.13
C GLU A 132 -8.01 5.21 11.06
N ALA A 133 -8.62 4.37 10.22
CA ALA A 133 -8.21 2.99 10.04
C ALA A 133 -6.92 2.91 9.20
N LEU A 134 -6.83 3.65 8.10
CA LEU A 134 -5.71 3.59 7.17
C LEU A 134 -4.47 4.34 7.63
N ILE A 135 -4.61 5.45 8.36
CA ILE A 135 -3.47 6.28 8.80
C ILE A 135 -2.56 5.55 9.79
N ARG A 136 -3.07 4.51 10.45
CA ARG A 136 -2.29 3.64 11.34
C ARG A 136 -1.26 2.80 10.60
N PHE A 137 -1.34 2.74 9.28
CA PHE A 137 -0.47 1.96 8.43
C PHE A 137 0.46 2.86 7.62
N ASN A 138 1.70 2.42 7.49
CA ASN A 138 2.75 3.06 6.71
C ASN A 138 3.21 2.13 5.60
N LYS A 139 3.75 2.73 4.53
CA LYS A 139 4.40 1.97 3.45
C LYS A 139 5.46 1.00 3.96
N ASP A 140 6.12 1.36 5.07
CA ASP A 140 7.20 0.58 5.66
C ASP A 140 6.78 -0.44 6.71
N ASP A 141 5.50 -0.46 7.10
CA ASP A 141 5.00 -1.40 8.09
C ASP A 141 5.01 -2.83 7.56
N VAL A 142 5.18 -3.80 8.47
CA VAL A 142 5.29 -5.23 8.13
C VAL A 142 4.02 -5.71 7.41
N THR A 143 2.83 -5.35 7.89
CA THR A 143 1.54 -5.70 7.25
C THR A 143 1.48 -5.24 5.80
N VAL A 144 1.86 -3.98 5.53
CA VAL A 144 1.80 -3.39 4.19
C VAL A 144 2.82 -4.03 3.26
N LYS A 145 4.04 -4.26 3.75
CA LYS A 145 5.10 -4.94 3.00
C LYS A 145 4.73 -6.39 2.69
N MET A 146 4.12 -7.10 3.65
CA MET A 146 3.64 -8.48 3.47
C MET A 146 2.54 -8.54 2.40
N CYS A 147 1.52 -7.68 2.49
CA CYS A 147 0.47 -7.58 1.47
C CYS A 147 1.06 -7.30 0.09
N GLY A 148 1.93 -6.27 -0.01
CA GLY A 148 2.59 -5.94 -1.28
C GLY A 148 3.45 -7.08 -1.82
N MET A 149 4.09 -7.86 -0.95
CA MET A 149 4.87 -9.03 -1.33
C MET A 149 3.97 -10.13 -1.89
N ILE A 150 2.87 -10.49 -1.19
CA ILE A 150 1.88 -11.47 -1.65
C ILE A 150 1.37 -11.08 -3.04
N PHE A 151 0.92 -9.84 -3.21
CA PHE A 151 0.38 -9.38 -4.49
C PHE A 151 1.44 -9.34 -5.60
N SER A 152 2.70 -8.98 -5.27
CA SER A 152 3.80 -9.02 -6.25
C SER A 152 4.20 -10.44 -6.67
N ALA A 153 3.88 -11.46 -5.87
CA ALA A 153 4.16 -12.85 -6.19
C ALA A 153 3.12 -13.47 -7.12
N MET A 154 1.95 -12.83 -7.28
CA MET A 154 0.81 -13.37 -7.99
C MET A 154 0.50 -12.54 -9.23
N PRO A 155 0.73 -13.05 -10.45
CA PRO A 155 0.59 -12.25 -11.68
C PRO A 155 -0.86 -11.85 -11.99
N PHE A 156 -1.85 -12.51 -11.38
CA PHE A 156 -3.27 -12.17 -11.48
C PHE A 156 -3.73 -11.14 -10.44
N ALA A 157 -2.92 -10.84 -9.43
CA ALA A 157 -3.22 -9.80 -8.46
C ALA A 157 -3.08 -8.41 -9.12
N PRO A 158 -3.90 -7.42 -8.74
CA PRO A 158 -3.76 -6.06 -9.25
C PRO A 158 -2.45 -5.41 -8.78
N ASP A 159 -1.97 -4.41 -9.53
CA ASP A 159 -0.82 -3.58 -9.14
C ASP A 159 -1.08 -2.91 -7.79
N PHE A 160 -0.35 -3.36 -6.76
CA PHE A 160 -0.51 -2.89 -5.40
C PHE A 160 0.03 -1.47 -5.25
N ARG A 161 -0.86 -0.55 -4.87
CA ARG A 161 -0.51 0.85 -4.59
C ARG A 161 -0.91 1.21 -3.19
N PHE A 162 0.09 1.53 -2.37
CA PHE A 162 -0.13 2.02 -1.02
C PHE A 162 -0.78 3.41 -1.03
N TYR A 163 -1.81 3.57 -0.21
CA TYR A 163 -2.42 4.83 0.20
C TYR A 163 -2.90 4.67 1.65
N PHE A 164 -3.01 5.79 2.36
CA PHE A 164 -3.27 5.82 3.81
C PHE A 164 -4.54 6.60 4.18
N ASN A 165 -5.32 7.03 3.17
CA ASN A 165 -6.57 7.77 3.36
C ASN A 165 -7.49 7.62 2.14
N LEU A 166 -8.73 8.08 2.26
CA LEU A 166 -9.76 8.06 1.22
C LEU A 166 -9.35 8.85 -0.03
N LYS A 167 -8.63 9.96 0.14
CA LYS A 167 -8.11 10.76 -0.98
C LYS A 167 -7.17 9.95 -1.87
N GLY A 168 -6.27 9.15 -1.29
CA GLY A 168 -5.40 8.27 -2.05
C GLY A 168 -6.15 7.16 -2.79
N ALA A 169 -7.28 6.68 -2.25
CA ALA A 169 -8.19 5.78 -2.98
C ALA A 169 -8.85 6.50 -4.16
N ALA A 170 -9.34 7.73 -3.97
CA ALA A 170 -9.91 8.56 -5.03
C ALA A 170 -8.91 8.83 -6.16
N GLU A 171 -7.66 9.17 -5.82
CA GLU A 171 -6.56 9.35 -6.77
C GLU A 171 -6.27 8.07 -7.57
N ARG A 172 -6.39 6.89 -6.96
CA ARG A 172 -6.16 5.59 -7.63
C ARG A 172 -7.15 5.33 -8.77
N TYR A 173 -8.36 5.90 -8.68
CA TYR A 173 -9.41 5.80 -9.70
C TYR A 173 -9.55 7.06 -10.56
N GLY A 174 -8.74 8.10 -10.31
CA GLY A 174 -8.83 9.36 -11.05
C GLY A 174 -10.14 10.10 -10.81
N ALA A 175 -10.70 9.99 -9.61
CA ALA A 175 -11.96 10.66 -9.27
C ALA A 175 -11.82 12.19 -9.32
N THR A 176 -12.84 12.88 -9.81
CA THR A 176 -12.89 14.35 -9.82
C THR A 176 -13.04 14.90 -8.39
N PRO A 177 -12.74 16.19 -8.14
CA PRO A 177 -12.96 16.80 -6.83
C PRO A 177 -14.40 16.63 -6.32
N GLU A 178 -15.40 16.74 -7.20
CA GLU A 178 -16.81 16.55 -6.85
C GLU A 178 -17.12 15.10 -6.46
N GLN A 179 -16.54 14.13 -7.18
CA GLN A 179 -16.65 12.71 -6.85
C GLN A 179 -15.97 12.40 -5.51
N TYR A 180 -14.81 13.00 -5.23
CA TYR A 180 -14.14 12.86 -3.94
C TYR A 180 -14.98 13.41 -2.79
N GLU A 181 -15.57 14.60 -2.93
CA GLU A 181 -16.45 15.15 -1.88
C GLU A 181 -17.72 14.30 -1.66
N ARG A 182 -18.25 13.66 -2.71
CA ARG A 182 -19.31 12.66 -2.55
C ARG A 182 -18.81 11.42 -1.79
N ALA A 183 -17.67 10.86 -2.19
CA ALA A 183 -17.08 9.70 -1.51
C ALA A 183 -16.81 9.99 -0.03
N ARG A 184 -16.36 11.21 0.29
CA ARG A 184 -16.14 11.69 1.65
C ARG A 184 -17.42 11.67 2.47
N LYS A 185 -18.56 12.10 1.92
CA LYS A 185 -19.86 12.00 2.59
C LYS A 185 -20.27 10.55 2.84
N LEU A 186 -20.12 9.69 1.83
CA LEU A 186 -20.45 8.26 1.94
C LEU A 186 -19.59 7.53 2.98
N ALA A 187 -18.37 8.00 3.24
CA ALA A 187 -17.49 7.43 4.26
C ALA A 187 -18.03 7.56 5.70
N HIS A 188 -19.08 8.37 5.91
CA HIS A 188 -19.79 8.48 7.19
C HIS A 188 -20.99 7.55 7.32
N ASP A 189 -21.37 6.82 6.27
CA ASP A 189 -22.52 5.91 6.31
C ASP A 189 -22.31 4.80 7.35
N ASP A 190 -23.38 4.43 8.06
CA ASP A 190 -23.36 3.38 9.08
C ASP A 190 -22.90 2.03 8.51
N ASP A 191 -23.20 1.76 7.24
CA ASP A 191 -22.78 0.54 6.53
C ASP A 191 -21.25 0.47 6.38
N VAL A 192 -20.61 1.62 6.09
CA VAL A 192 -19.15 1.75 5.98
C VAL A 192 -18.51 1.56 7.36
N ILE A 193 -19.05 2.21 8.38
CA ILE A 193 -18.57 2.07 9.77
C ILE A 193 -18.70 0.62 10.23
N SER A 194 -19.78 -0.06 9.88
CA SER A 194 -20.03 -1.46 10.22
C SER A 194 -19.04 -2.40 9.52
N ALA A 195 -18.75 -2.17 8.23
CA ALA A 195 -17.74 -2.93 7.51
C ALA A 195 -16.34 -2.77 8.13
N LEU A 196 -15.95 -1.55 8.52
CA LEU A 196 -14.67 -1.29 9.19
C LEU A 196 -14.57 -1.97 10.56
N LYS A 197 -15.66 -2.01 11.33
CA LYS A 197 -15.70 -2.73 12.60
C LYS A 197 -15.48 -4.23 12.41
N VAL A 198 -16.11 -4.84 11.41
CA VAL A 198 -15.90 -6.26 11.09
C VAL A 198 -14.47 -6.51 10.64
N ALA A 199 -13.94 -5.70 9.74
CA ALA A 199 -12.54 -5.79 9.32
C ALA A 199 -11.56 -5.76 10.51
N SER A 200 -11.77 -4.86 11.46
CA SER A 200 -10.94 -4.77 12.66
C SER A 200 -11.13 -5.95 13.61
N ALA A 201 -12.34 -6.51 13.69
CA ALA A 201 -12.64 -7.63 14.57
C ALA A 201 -12.04 -8.95 14.04
N LEU A 202 -12.00 -9.14 12.72
CA LEU A 202 -11.37 -10.32 12.11
C LEU A 202 -9.88 -10.45 12.50
N ASP A 203 -9.13 -9.35 12.53
CA ASP A 203 -7.73 -9.39 13.04
C ASP A 203 -7.63 -9.65 14.54
N THR A 204 -8.67 -9.32 15.31
CA THR A 204 -8.64 -9.42 16.79
C THR A 204 -9.15 -10.78 17.28
N ALA A 205 -10.00 -11.45 16.49
CA ALA A 205 -10.51 -12.79 16.78
C ALA A 205 -9.36 -13.80 16.98
N ASP A 206 -8.25 -13.62 16.25
CA ASP A 206 -7.03 -14.44 16.37
C ASP A 206 -6.15 -14.08 17.56
N SER A 207 -6.17 -12.82 18.02
CA SER A 207 -5.27 -12.31 19.08
C SER A 207 -5.63 -12.74 20.51
N GLY A 208 -6.59 -13.64 20.69
CA GLY A 208 -6.97 -14.14 22.02
C GLY A 208 -7.79 -13.12 22.82
N ILE A 209 -9.00 -12.79 22.35
CA ILE A 209 -10.03 -12.25 23.23
C ILE A 209 -10.52 -13.40 24.14
N GLY A 210 -9.73 -13.66 25.17
CA GLY A 210 -10.15 -14.31 26.42
C GLY A 210 -11.11 -13.43 27.24
N ILE A 211 -11.93 -12.60 26.59
CA ILE A 211 -12.96 -11.77 27.26
C ILE A 211 -14.36 -12.35 27.03
N PHE A 212 -14.58 -13.21 26.02
CA PHE A 212 -15.90 -13.81 25.79
C PHE A 212 -15.95 -15.34 25.84
N THR A 213 -14.82 -16.04 25.90
CA THR A 213 -14.78 -17.47 26.21
C THR A 213 -13.67 -17.73 27.22
N GLY A 214 -14.05 -18.20 28.41
CA GLY A 214 -13.13 -18.48 29.51
C GLY A 214 -12.22 -19.70 29.24
N ALA A 215 -11.29 -19.57 28.31
CA ALA A 215 -10.26 -20.57 28.03
C ALA A 215 -8.87 -19.94 28.19
N LYS A 216 -8.36 -20.06 29.42
CA LYS A 216 -6.94 -19.86 29.74
C LYS A 216 -6.19 -21.08 29.17
N ASN A 217 -5.14 -20.85 28.36
CA ASN A 217 -4.14 -21.81 27.85
C ASN A 217 -4.18 -22.12 26.33
N ILE A 218 -3.97 -21.10 25.48
CA ILE A 218 -3.62 -21.30 24.05
C ILE A 218 -2.10 -21.52 23.88
N TYR A 219 -1.28 -20.99 24.80
CA TYR A 219 0.18 -21.07 24.71
C TYR A 219 0.74 -22.49 24.90
N ASP A 220 0.06 -23.35 25.67
CA ASP A 220 0.56 -24.70 25.97
C ASP A 220 0.20 -25.74 24.89
N HIS A 221 -0.75 -25.45 23.98
CA HIS A 221 -1.19 -26.40 22.95
C HIS A 221 -0.38 -26.35 21.64
N MET A 222 0.48 -25.34 21.47
CA MET A 222 1.34 -25.22 20.28
C MET A 222 2.59 -26.10 20.33
N LYS A 223 2.86 -26.79 21.44
CA LYS A 223 4.13 -27.51 21.67
C LYS A 223 4.09 -29.02 21.38
N GLU A 224 2.96 -29.60 20.99
CA GLU A 224 2.82 -31.08 21.00
C GLU A 224 2.18 -31.75 19.76
N LYS A 225 2.12 -31.11 18.58
CA LYS A 225 1.63 -31.82 17.38
C LYS A 225 2.62 -31.81 16.22
N GLU A 226 3.45 -32.85 16.19
CA GLU A 226 4.07 -33.37 14.97
C GLU A 226 2.97 -33.94 14.05
N GLY A 227 2.77 -33.36 12.86
CA GLY A 227 1.85 -33.88 11.86
C GLY A 227 1.59 -32.97 10.67
N ARG A 228 1.24 -33.56 9.52
CA ARG A 228 0.79 -32.86 8.29
C ARG A 228 -0.34 -31.89 8.63
N ARG A 229 -0.26 -30.64 8.16
CA ARG A 229 -1.33 -29.65 8.37
C ARG A 229 -2.43 -29.85 7.34
N THR A 230 -3.32 -30.79 7.65
CA THR A 230 -4.59 -30.99 6.95
C THR A 230 -5.73 -30.28 7.70
N PHE A 231 -6.91 -30.03 7.10
CA PHE A 231 -8.16 -29.63 7.80
C PHE A 231 -8.42 -30.47 9.05
N GLU A 232 -8.03 -31.74 8.99
CA GLU A 232 -8.22 -32.72 10.06
C GLU A 232 -7.17 -32.57 11.17
N ALA A 233 -6.01 -32.01 10.85
CA ALA A 233 -4.94 -31.76 11.80
C ALA A 233 -5.00 -30.35 12.42
N ASP A 234 -5.63 -29.37 11.75
CA ASP A 234 -5.76 -27.98 12.21
C ASP A 234 -7.19 -27.41 12.03
N PRO A 235 -8.17 -27.91 12.81
CA PRO A 235 -9.56 -27.46 12.73
C PRO A 235 -9.76 -26.00 13.16
N GLN A 236 -8.84 -25.43 13.95
CA GLN A 236 -8.93 -24.05 14.41
C GLN A 236 -8.69 -23.07 13.27
N GLN A 237 -7.62 -23.26 12.50
CA GLN A 237 -7.33 -22.44 11.32
C GLN A 237 -8.46 -22.54 10.29
N ALA A 238 -9.07 -23.72 10.14
CA ALA A 238 -10.16 -23.94 9.20
C ALA A 238 -11.42 -23.16 9.60
N ALA A 239 -11.76 -23.20 10.90
CA ALA A 239 -12.86 -22.41 11.44
C ALA A 239 -12.60 -20.91 11.25
N ASP A 240 -11.38 -20.44 11.55
CA ASP A 240 -11.01 -19.03 11.35
C ASP A 240 -11.11 -18.59 9.88
N ALA A 241 -10.59 -19.37 8.93
CA ALA A 241 -10.76 -19.08 7.50
C ALA A 241 -12.24 -18.95 7.10
N GLY A 242 -13.11 -19.86 7.57
CA GLY A 242 -14.54 -19.76 7.29
C GLY A 242 -15.23 -18.56 7.96
N LEU A 243 -14.80 -18.15 9.16
CA LEU A 243 -15.27 -16.92 9.82
C LEU A 243 -14.84 -15.67 9.05
N LYS A 244 -13.60 -15.63 8.57
CA LYS A 244 -13.04 -14.57 7.73
C LYS A 244 -13.77 -14.45 6.39
N LEU A 245 -14.19 -15.57 5.79
CA LEU A 245 -15.07 -15.58 4.62
C LEU A 245 -16.43 -14.93 4.90
N LEU A 246 -17.08 -15.28 6.01
CA LEU A 246 -18.34 -14.65 6.42
C LEU A 246 -18.18 -13.13 6.65
N GLY A 247 -17.10 -12.74 7.32
CA GLY A 247 -16.77 -11.34 7.54
C GLY A 247 -16.55 -10.58 6.22
N MET A 248 -15.86 -11.19 5.26
CA MET A 248 -15.71 -10.64 3.91
C MET A 248 -17.07 -10.49 3.21
N ALA A 249 -17.90 -11.53 3.22
CA ALA A 249 -19.23 -11.51 2.63
C ALA A 249 -20.13 -10.44 3.27
N TYR A 250 -20.03 -10.26 4.58
CA TYR A 250 -20.72 -9.18 5.28
C TYR A 250 -20.23 -7.81 4.81
N MET A 251 -18.92 -7.57 4.74
CA MET A 251 -18.38 -6.29 4.23
C MET A 251 -18.89 -5.99 2.82
N ILE A 252 -18.93 -6.99 1.93
CA ILE A 252 -19.50 -6.85 0.59
C ILE A 252 -20.99 -6.47 0.67
N SER A 253 -21.76 -7.13 1.55
CA SER A 253 -23.19 -6.84 1.73
C SER A 253 -23.46 -5.39 2.16
N GLN A 254 -22.55 -4.80 2.95
CA GLN A 254 -22.66 -3.44 3.48
C GLN A 254 -22.17 -2.38 2.47
N LEU A 255 -21.03 -2.64 1.83
CA LEU A 255 -20.31 -1.60 1.09
C LEU A 255 -20.86 -1.36 -0.32
N PHE A 256 -21.54 -2.33 -0.91
CA PHE A 256 -21.99 -2.25 -2.30
C PHE A 256 -23.51 -2.18 -2.41
N PRO A 257 -24.06 -1.28 -3.25
CA PRO A 257 -25.49 -1.25 -3.55
C PRO A 257 -25.89 -2.36 -4.53
N GLY A 258 -27.19 -2.57 -4.71
CA GLY A 258 -27.75 -3.50 -5.70
C GLY A 258 -28.03 -4.91 -5.16
N GLY A 259 -28.33 -5.83 -6.08
CA GLY A 259 -28.61 -7.23 -5.76
C GLY A 259 -27.35 -8.04 -5.41
N ILE A 260 -27.52 -9.26 -4.90
CA ILE A 260 -26.42 -10.15 -4.47
C ILE A 260 -25.32 -10.28 -5.54
N ILE A 261 -25.72 -10.54 -6.78
CA ILE A 261 -24.80 -10.72 -7.92
C ILE A 261 -24.07 -9.41 -8.25
N ASP A 262 -24.75 -8.27 -8.20
CA ASP A 262 -24.14 -6.96 -8.48
C ASP A 262 -23.09 -6.58 -7.43
N LYS A 263 -23.39 -6.83 -6.14
CA LYS A 263 -22.45 -6.60 -5.05
C LYS A 263 -21.19 -7.44 -5.21
N SER A 264 -21.36 -8.73 -5.48
CA SER A 264 -20.25 -9.67 -5.67
C SER A 264 -19.41 -9.34 -6.89
N ARG A 265 -20.04 -9.00 -8.02
CA ARG A 265 -19.34 -8.52 -9.22
C ARG A 265 -18.55 -7.26 -8.93
N THR A 266 -19.18 -6.25 -8.31
CA THR A 266 -18.54 -4.97 -7.99
C THR A 266 -17.33 -5.17 -7.07
N PHE A 267 -17.45 -6.04 -6.05
CA PHE A 267 -16.33 -6.43 -5.20
C PHE A 267 -15.14 -6.93 -6.01
N PHE A 268 -15.39 -7.87 -6.94
CA PHE A 268 -14.32 -8.41 -7.78
C PHE A 268 -13.88 -7.46 -8.90
N ASP A 269 -14.61 -6.41 -9.24
CA ASP A 269 -14.16 -5.40 -10.20
C ASP A 269 -13.20 -4.37 -9.56
N LEU A 270 -13.36 -4.11 -8.26
CA LEU A 270 -12.46 -3.22 -7.52
C LEU A 270 -11.08 -3.82 -7.29
N LYS A 271 -10.04 -2.97 -7.37
CA LYS A 271 -8.67 -3.37 -7.08
C LYS A 271 -8.52 -3.81 -5.62
N ALA A 272 -9.05 -3.07 -4.65
CA ALA A 272 -9.02 -3.47 -3.24
C ALA A 272 -9.82 -4.76 -2.96
N GLY A 273 -10.91 -5.00 -3.68
CA GLY A 273 -11.68 -6.25 -3.53
C GLY A 273 -10.91 -7.46 -4.05
N LYS A 274 -10.27 -7.34 -5.22
CA LYS A 274 -9.32 -8.35 -5.71
C LYS A 274 -8.15 -8.54 -4.74
N GLU A 275 -7.55 -7.46 -4.21
CA GLU A 275 -6.47 -7.55 -3.20
C GLU A 275 -6.91 -8.36 -1.97
N LEU A 276 -8.11 -8.09 -1.44
CA LEU A 276 -8.63 -8.82 -0.28
C LEU A 276 -8.92 -10.30 -0.61
N ALA A 277 -9.51 -10.59 -1.77
CA ALA A 277 -9.77 -11.96 -2.20
C ALA A 277 -8.49 -12.77 -2.43
N VAL A 278 -7.47 -12.14 -3.05
CA VAL A 278 -6.15 -12.73 -3.26
C VAL A 278 -5.48 -12.98 -1.91
N TYR A 279 -5.53 -12.03 -0.98
CA TYR A 279 -4.97 -12.20 0.36
C TYR A 279 -5.62 -13.37 1.08
N TYR A 280 -6.96 -13.43 1.11
CA TYR A 280 -7.69 -14.55 1.70
C TYR A 280 -7.30 -15.90 1.07
N ALA A 281 -7.37 -16.01 -0.25
CA ALA A 281 -7.02 -17.24 -0.95
C ALA A 281 -5.55 -17.66 -0.71
N ALA A 282 -4.63 -16.71 -0.66
CA ALA A 282 -3.20 -16.96 -0.53
C ALA A 282 -2.77 -17.22 0.92
N ALA A 283 -3.02 -16.26 1.79
CA ALA A 283 -2.48 -16.20 3.15
C ALA A 283 -3.33 -17.01 4.13
N GLU A 284 -4.65 -16.95 4.02
CA GLU A 284 -5.57 -17.60 4.96
C GLU A 284 -5.83 -19.06 4.57
N ILE A 285 -5.63 -19.39 3.29
CA ILE A 285 -5.94 -20.72 2.77
C ILE A 285 -4.72 -21.43 2.17
N ALA A 286 -4.10 -20.84 1.14
CA ALA A 286 -3.08 -21.55 0.38
C ALA A 286 -1.84 -21.90 1.21
N LEU A 287 -1.39 -20.97 2.06
CA LEU A 287 -0.26 -21.19 2.96
C LEU A 287 -0.57 -22.18 4.10
N PRO A 288 -1.67 -22.06 4.85
CA PRO A 288 -1.89 -22.94 6.00
C PRO A 288 -2.31 -24.36 5.61
N PHE A 289 -2.99 -24.52 4.46
CA PHE A 289 -3.56 -25.80 4.00
C PHE A 289 -2.96 -26.30 2.69
N THR A 290 -1.67 -26.03 2.43
CA THR A 290 -1.01 -26.43 1.17
C THR A 290 -1.21 -27.92 0.88
N ASP A 291 -1.10 -28.79 1.89
CA ASP A 291 -1.27 -30.24 1.74
C ASP A 291 -2.72 -30.63 1.40
N ASN A 292 -3.74 -30.05 2.06
CA ASN A 292 -5.14 -30.32 1.69
C ASN A 292 -5.46 -29.84 0.30
N LEU A 293 -4.88 -28.72 -0.12
CA LEU A 293 -5.15 -28.18 -1.43
C LEU A 293 -4.61 -29.10 -2.52
N LEU A 294 -3.61 -29.92 -2.24
CA LEU A 294 -3.15 -30.98 -3.15
C LEU A 294 -4.20 -32.09 -3.32
N GLU A 295 -4.95 -32.39 -2.26
CA GLU A 295 -5.89 -33.51 -2.17
C GLU A 295 -7.34 -33.12 -2.52
N ALA A 296 -7.74 -31.90 -2.16
CA ALA A 296 -9.04 -31.34 -2.46
C ALA A 296 -9.05 -30.82 -3.91
N GLY A 297 -10.00 -31.32 -4.71
CA GLY A 297 -10.30 -30.75 -6.04
C GLY A 297 -10.82 -29.30 -5.97
N GLY A 298 -11.33 -28.78 -7.08
CA GLY A 298 -11.76 -27.37 -7.21
C GLY A 298 -13.01 -26.92 -6.42
N ASN A 299 -13.45 -27.67 -5.40
CA ASN A 299 -14.62 -27.36 -4.55
C ASN A 299 -14.20 -27.14 -3.09
N TRP A 300 -13.14 -26.38 -2.87
CA TRP A 300 -12.53 -26.25 -1.55
C TRP A 300 -13.40 -25.43 -0.61
N MET A 301 -13.96 -24.32 -1.09
CA MET A 301 -14.83 -23.46 -0.27
C MET A 301 -16.06 -24.21 0.25
N GLU A 302 -16.59 -25.13 -0.56
CA GLU A 302 -17.73 -25.97 -0.18
C GLU A 302 -17.34 -26.98 0.90
N GLN A 303 -16.18 -27.62 0.79
CA GLN A 303 -15.67 -28.55 1.81
C GLN A 303 -15.36 -27.85 3.13
N LEU A 304 -14.74 -26.67 3.06
CA LEU A 304 -14.48 -25.83 4.23
C LEU A 304 -15.81 -25.51 4.94
N TRP A 305 -16.79 -25.06 4.17
CA TRP A 305 -18.09 -24.66 4.69
C TRP A 305 -18.88 -25.83 5.28
N GLN A 306 -18.91 -26.98 4.62
CA GLN A 306 -19.55 -28.19 5.15
C GLN A 306 -18.96 -28.65 6.48
N ARG A 307 -17.67 -28.39 6.72
CA ARG A 307 -16.98 -28.78 7.96
C ARG A 307 -17.10 -27.76 9.08
N THR A 308 -17.16 -26.47 8.75
CA THR A 308 -17.01 -25.38 9.73
C THR A 308 -18.20 -24.42 9.78
N GLY A 309 -19.18 -24.58 8.88
CA GLY A 309 -20.28 -23.65 8.67
C GLY A 309 -21.09 -23.40 9.93
N ASP A 310 -21.60 -24.44 10.58
CA ASP A 310 -22.45 -24.31 11.77
C ASP A 310 -21.75 -23.56 12.91
N ASP A 311 -20.49 -23.92 13.18
CA ASP A 311 -19.67 -23.26 14.21
C ASP A 311 -19.37 -21.80 13.85
N ASN A 312 -19.07 -21.53 12.58
CA ASN A 312 -18.76 -20.19 12.11
C ASN A 312 -19.99 -19.29 12.08
N GLU A 313 -21.15 -19.82 11.71
CA GLU A 313 -22.44 -19.13 11.80
C GLU A 313 -22.76 -18.77 13.24
N SER A 314 -22.59 -19.72 14.17
CA SER A 314 -22.79 -19.50 15.60
C SER A 314 -21.87 -18.40 16.14
N LYS A 315 -20.56 -18.48 15.86
CA LYS A 315 -19.58 -17.46 16.27
C LYS A 315 -19.89 -16.10 15.65
N PHE A 316 -20.19 -16.06 14.37
CA PHE A 316 -20.53 -14.82 13.67
C PHE A 316 -21.82 -14.20 14.22
N MET A 317 -22.82 -15.01 14.53
CA MET A 317 -24.07 -14.57 15.16
C MET A 317 -23.85 -14.05 16.58
N GLN A 318 -23.00 -14.68 17.38
CA GLN A 318 -22.64 -14.18 18.71
C GLN A 318 -21.94 -12.81 18.63
N PHE A 319 -21.12 -12.61 17.60
CA PHE A 319 -20.36 -11.38 17.40
C PHE A 319 -21.20 -10.24 16.78
N MET A 320 -22.02 -10.54 15.77
CA MET A 320 -22.72 -9.53 14.94
C MET A 320 -24.24 -9.55 15.09
N GLY A 321 -24.83 -10.64 15.59
CA GLY A 321 -26.26 -10.87 15.60
C GLY A 321 -26.79 -11.57 14.33
N GLU A 322 -28.06 -11.96 14.37
CA GLU A 322 -28.73 -12.76 13.33
C GLU A 322 -28.91 -12.01 12.00
N GLY A 323 -29.26 -10.71 12.05
CA GLY A 323 -29.48 -9.89 10.86
C GLY A 323 -28.25 -9.78 9.94
N PRO A 324 -27.05 -9.44 10.47
CA PRO A 324 -25.81 -9.49 9.71
C PRO A 324 -25.51 -10.84 9.06
N LEU A 325 -25.74 -11.94 9.76
CA LEU A 325 -25.52 -13.28 9.20
C LEU A 325 -26.46 -13.54 8.01
N ALA A 326 -27.74 -13.21 8.14
CA ALA A 326 -28.73 -13.37 7.07
C ALA A 326 -28.36 -12.59 5.80
N ARG A 327 -27.68 -11.45 5.94
CA ARG A 327 -27.16 -10.65 4.79
C ARG A 327 -25.86 -11.22 4.20
N ALA A 328 -25.00 -11.79 5.04
CA ALA A 328 -23.69 -12.30 4.63
C ALA A 328 -23.81 -13.63 3.86
N LYS A 329 -24.65 -14.58 4.32
CA LYS A 329 -24.72 -15.93 3.73
C LYS A 329 -25.00 -15.95 2.22
N PRO A 330 -26.00 -15.22 1.68
CA PRO A 330 -26.26 -15.24 0.24
C PRO A 330 -25.10 -14.67 -0.59
N ILE A 331 -24.41 -13.65 -0.05
CA ILE A 331 -23.22 -13.09 -0.69
C ILE A 331 -22.08 -14.10 -0.66
N MET A 332 -21.84 -14.74 0.48
CA MET A 332 -20.83 -15.80 0.63
C MET A 332 -21.04 -16.89 -0.42
N GLU A 333 -22.25 -17.44 -0.53
CA GLU A 333 -22.58 -18.45 -1.54
C GLU A 333 -22.27 -17.96 -2.96
N SER A 334 -22.56 -16.70 -3.27
CA SER A 334 -22.31 -16.13 -4.60
C SER A 334 -20.82 -15.93 -4.93
N ILE A 335 -19.94 -15.80 -3.93
CA ILE A 335 -18.50 -15.55 -4.15
C ILE A 335 -17.64 -16.82 -4.06
N LYS A 336 -18.14 -17.92 -3.47
CA LYS A 336 -17.38 -19.17 -3.24
C LYS A 336 -16.62 -19.64 -4.49
N SER A 337 -17.31 -19.77 -5.63
CA SER A 337 -16.70 -20.26 -6.87
C SER A 337 -15.57 -19.36 -7.38
N GLN A 338 -15.70 -18.05 -7.23
CA GLN A 338 -14.67 -17.11 -7.65
C GLN A 338 -13.48 -17.14 -6.69
N ILE A 339 -13.71 -17.34 -5.39
CA ILE A 339 -12.64 -17.59 -4.42
C ILE A 339 -11.91 -18.91 -4.71
N ASP A 340 -12.62 -19.99 -5.03
CA ASP A 340 -12.01 -21.26 -5.47
C ASP A 340 -11.11 -21.03 -6.71
N SER A 341 -11.51 -20.16 -7.64
CA SER A 341 -10.69 -19.79 -8.79
C SER A 341 -9.41 -19.03 -8.38
N PHE A 342 -9.49 -18.09 -7.44
CA PHE A 342 -8.31 -17.41 -6.89
C PHE A 342 -7.39 -18.38 -6.16
N LEU A 343 -7.97 -19.33 -5.42
CA LEU A 343 -7.25 -20.34 -4.66
C LEU A 343 -6.51 -21.32 -5.58
N ALA A 344 -7.17 -21.81 -6.63
CA ALA A 344 -6.54 -22.65 -7.64
C ALA A 344 -5.34 -21.95 -8.29
N GLN A 345 -5.44 -20.64 -8.52
CA GLN A 345 -4.32 -19.84 -9.01
C GLN A 345 -3.23 -19.62 -7.96
N ALA A 346 -3.60 -19.26 -6.72
CA ALA A 346 -2.68 -19.02 -5.62
C ALA A 346 -1.84 -20.26 -5.28
N ARG A 347 -2.43 -21.46 -5.38
CA ARG A 347 -1.76 -22.75 -5.19
C ARG A 347 -0.52 -22.91 -6.09
N MET A 348 -0.53 -22.36 -7.31
CA MET A 348 0.62 -22.42 -8.21
C MET A 348 1.81 -21.56 -7.72
N TYR A 349 1.59 -20.70 -6.73
CA TYR A 349 2.56 -19.71 -6.23
C TYR A 349 2.87 -19.86 -4.74
N THR A 350 2.40 -20.93 -4.07
CA THR A 350 2.66 -21.18 -2.65
C THR A 350 4.16 -21.32 -2.34
N ASP A 351 4.91 -22.05 -3.17
CA ASP A 351 6.36 -22.22 -3.00
C ASP A 351 7.14 -20.89 -3.11
N PRO A 352 6.97 -20.08 -4.17
CA PRO A 352 7.55 -18.73 -4.23
C PRO A 352 7.13 -17.84 -3.06
N LEU A 353 5.86 -17.93 -2.65
CA LEU A 353 5.32 -17.14 -1.55
C LEU A 353 5.98 -17.51 -0.22
N LEU A 354 6.10 -18.81 0.07
CA LEU A 354 6.76 -19.32 1.26
C LEU A 354 8.21 -18.86 1.32
N LYS A 355 8.97 -18.97 0.21
CA LYS A 355 10.36 -18.48 0.14
C LYS A 355 10.47 -16.98 0.42
N LYS A 356 9.54 -16.17 -0.09
CA LYS A 356 9.52 -14.72 0.18
C LYS A 356 9.09 -14.40 1.61
N ALA A 357 8.12 -15.14 2.17
CA ALA A 357 7.67 -14.98 3.55
C ALA A 357 8.80 -15.30 4.55
N GLN A 358 9.60 -16.34 4.29
CA GLN A 358 10.79 -16.69 5.08
C GLN A 358 11.78 -15.53 5.21
N ALA A 359 11.96 -14.74 4.15
CA ALA A 359 12.86 -13.59 4.17
C ALA A 359 12.36 -12.43 5.05
N PHE A 360 11.06 -12.40 5.37
CA PHE A 360 10.42 -11.34 6.16
C PHE A 360 10.42 -11.59 7.67
N ALA A 361 10.41 -12.85 8.11
CA ALA A 361 10.31 -13.21 9.53
C ALA A 361 11.28 -14.34 9.94
N PRO A 362 12.61 -14.16 9.79
CA PRO A 362 13.60 -15.18 10.13
C PRO A 362 13.57 -15.56 11.62
N THR A 363 13.16 -14.65 12.50
CA THR A 363 13.13 -14.87 13.96
C THR A 363 11.95 -15.75 14.40
N VAL A 364 10.79 -15.66 13.73
CA VAL A 364 9.60 -16.48 14.06
C VAL A 364 9.80 -17.92 13.60
N MET A 365 10.54 -18.11 12.50
CA MET A 365 10.89 -19.43 11.97
C MET A 365 11.80 -20.25 12.89
N ASN A 366 12.66 -19.60 13.68
CA ASN A 366 13.56 -20.31 14.62
C ASN A 366 12.83 -20.88 15.84
N ALA A 367 11.57 -20.49 16.07
CA ALA A 367 10.76 -20.91 17.21
C ALA A 367 9.68 -21.94 16.85
N ALA A 368 9.47 -22.24 15.57
CA ALA A 368 8.43 -23.15 15.08
C ALA A 368 9.05 -24.36 14.36
N ASP A 369 8.65 -25.58 14.77
CA ASP A 369 9.22 -26.84 14.26
C ASP A 369 8.81 -27.18 12.80
N SER A 370 7.96 -26.35 12.16
CA SER A 370 7.66 -26.48 10.73
C SER A 370 7.69 -25.12 10.00
N ILE A 371 8.34 -25.12 8.84
CA ILE A 371 8.56 -23.92 8.01
C ILE A 371 7.24 -23.29 7.54
N THR A 372 6.25 -24.11 7.17
CA THR A 372 4.92 -23.65 6.75
C THR A 372 4.12 -23.11 7.93
N GLY A 373 4.24 -23.74 9.10
CA GLY A 373 3.55 -23.32 10.30
C GLY A 373 4.02 -21.98 10.85
N GLY A 374 5.33 -21.75 10.92
CA GLY A 374 5.89 -20.49 11.41
C GLY A 374 5.54 -19.29 10.51
N ALA A 375 5.48 -19.50 9.19
CA ALA A 375 5.12 -18.45 8.24
C ALA A 375 3.63 -18.09 8.29
N ALA A 376 2.73 -19.09 8.36
CA ALA A 376 1.29 -18.87 8.50
C ALA A 376 0.97 -18.11 9.79
N THR A 377 1.48 -18.59 10.93
CA THR A 377 1.29 -17.95 12.24
C THR A 377 1.84 -16.51 12.26
N ALA A 378 2.99 -16.23 11.62
CA ALA A 378 3.50 -14.87 11.53
C ALA A 378 2.61 -13.92 10.73
N ILE A 379 1.92 -14.45 9.70
CA ILE A 379 0.99 -13.69 8.88
C ILE A 379 -0.33 -13.45 9.63
N ASP A 380 -0.80 -14.43 10.40
CA ASP A 380 -2.04 -14.33 11.20
C ASP A 380 -1.98 -13.22 12.26
N PHE A 381 -0.80 -12.90 12.79
CA PHE A 381 -0.63 -11.78 13.74
C PHE A 381 -0.63 -10.39 13.09
N LEU A 382 -0.64 -10.31 11.76
CA LEU A 382 -0.64 -9.02 11.07
C LEU A 382 -2.06 -8.47 11.00
N PRO A 383 -2.28 -7.17 11.28
CA PRO A 383 -3.59 -6.55 11.13
C PRO A 383 -3.99 -6.31 9.66
N ALA A 384 -4.01 -7.38 8.87
CA ALA A 384 -4.21 -7.35 7.43
C ALA A 384 -5.67 -7.15 7.06
N TRP A 385 -6.62 -7.71 7.82
CA TRP A 385 -8.05 -7.49 7.57
C TRP A 385 -8.45 -6.06 7.82
N ARG A 386 -7.95 -5.44 8.88
CA ARG A 386 -8.15 -4.02 9.16
C ARG A 386 -7.58 -3.16 8.03
N PHE A 387 -6.38 -3.48 7.55
CA PHE A 387 -5.77 -2.73 6.45
C PHE A 387 -6.53 -2.90 5.14
N LEU A 388 -6.72 -4.13 4.68
CA LEU A 388 -7.35 -4.44 3.39
C LEU A 388 -8.86 -4.16 3.40
N GLY A 389 -9.54 -4.37 4.53
CA GLY A 389 -10.95 -4.02 4.71
C GLY A 389 -11.18 -2.51 4.70
N ALA A 390 -10.28 -1.72 5.31
CA ALA A 390 -10.35 -0.25 5.19
C ALA A 390 -10.07 0.25 3.78
N ARG A 391 -9.17 -0.40 3.04
CA ARG A 391 -8.96 -0.14 1.61
C ARG A 391 -10.20 -0.48 0.79
N LEU A 392 -10.84 -1.62 1.06
CA LEU A 392 -12.09 -2.01 0.41
C LEU A 392 -13.18 -0.97 0.64
N ALA A 393 -13.37 -0.52 1.88
CA ALA A 393 -14.32 0.52 2.23
C ALA A 393 -14.04 1.84 1.51
N ALA A 394 -12.76 2.26 1.42
CA ALA A 394 -12.34 3.46 0.72
C ALA A 394 -12.68 3.39 -0.78
N GLU A 395 -12.33 2.30 -1.45
CA GLU A 395 -12.60 2.13 -2.88
C GLU A 395 -14.09 1.94 -3.17
N ALA A 396 -14.85 1.33 -2.26
CA ALA A 396 -16.31 1.23 -2.38
C ALA A 396 -16.99 2.61 -2.29
N CYS A 397 -16.55 3.48 -1.38
CA CYS A 397 -17.06 4.86 -1.30
C CYS A 397 -16.76 5.65 -2.59
N VAL A 398 -15.55 5.52 -3.12
CA VAL A 398 -15.15 6.15 -4.39
C VAL A 398 -15.98 5.59 -5.55
N TYR A 399 -16.17 4.28 -5.62
CA TYR A 399 -16.98 3.63 -6.65
C TYR A 399 -18.43 4.15 -6.64
N ARG A 400 -19.09 4.15 -5.47
CA ARG A 400 -20.45 4.67 -5.29
C ARG A 400 -20.55 6.14 -5.70
N ALA A 401 -19.56 6.95 -5.33
CA ALA A 401 -19.51 8.35 -5.71
C ALA A 401 -19.33 8.60 -7.21
N MET A 402 -18.69 7.67 -7.92
CA MET A 402 -18.52 7.69 -9.37
C MET A 402 -19.76 7.16 -10.12
N HIS A 403 -20.58 6.32 -9.49
CA HIS A 403 -21.76 5.66 -10.09
C HIS A 403 -23.03 5.91 -9.25
N PRO A 404 -23.51 7.16 -9.13
CA PRO A 404 -24.64 7.50 -8.25
C PRO A 404 -25.95 6.80 -8.66
N GLU A 405 -26.11 6.45 -9.93
CA GLU A 405 -27.25 5.65 -10.43
C GLU A 405 -27.35 4.26 -9.80
N ALA A 406 -26.22 3.66 -9.40
CA ALA A 406 -26.20 2.36 -8.73
C ALA A 406 -26.80 2.45 -7.31
N GLU A 407 -26.73 3.63 -6.66
CA GLU A 407 -27.39 3.84 -5.36
C GLU A 407 -28.90 3.94 -5.48
N GLN A 408 -29.41 4.55 -6.56
CA GLN A 408 -30.85 4.74 -6.76
C GLN A 408 -31.60 3.44 -7.06
N GLN A 409 -30.93 2.48 -7.70
CA GLN A 409 -31.51 1.16 -7.99
C GLN A 409 -31.51 0.21 -6.78
N GLY A 410 -30.76 0.54 -5.72
CA GLY A 410 -30.68 -0.23 -4.49
C GLY A 410 -31.61 0.27 -3.36
N GLY A 411 -32.60 1.10 -3.67
CA GLY A 411 -33.52 1.70 -2.69
C GLY A 411 -34.32 0.66 -1.90
N ARG A 412 -33.80 0.34 -0.71
CA ARG A 412 -34.37 -0.33 0.49
C ARG A 412 -35.31 -1.52 0.29
#